data_AF-A0A7S3TQD2-F1
#
_entry.id   AF-A0A7S3TQD2-F1
#
_cell.length_a   1.000
_cell.length_b   1.000
_cell.length_c   1.000
_cell.angle_alpha   90.00
_cell.angle_beta   90.00
_cell.angle_gamma   90.00
#
_symmetry.space_group_name_H-M   'P 1'
#
loop_
_entity.id
_entity.type
_entity.pdbx_description
1 polymer ?
#
loop_
_entity_poly.entity_id
_entity_poly.type
_entity_poly.pdbx_seq_one_letter_code
_entity_poly.pdbx_strand_id
1 'polypeptide(L)'
;PDFYAPLASDLIDLPSYDIRLEMGTPFPPLAQLLSVLPPQSGSLLPGPYAELMQSNTSPIYDAFPVDFTLDANGKRAEWEAVALLPFIDEQRLLSAVESIDA
;
A
#
# COMPACT_ATOMS: atom_id res chain seq x y z
N PRO A 1 -8.35 -7.80 -1.64
CA PRO A 1 -7.73 -7.09 -0.50
C PRO A 1 -8.71 -6.06 0.03
N ASP A 2 -9.05 -6.18 1.30
CA ASP A 2 -10.17 -5.47 1.92
C ASP A 2 -9.73 -4.89 3.28
N PHE A 3 -10.37 -3.81 3.72
CA PHE A 3 -10.03 -3.14 4.98
C PHE A 3 -10.67 -3.77 6.21
N TYR A 4 -11.69 -4.61 6.03
CA TYR A 4 -12.51 -5.15 7.11
C TYR A 4 -12.51 -6.67 7.07
N ALA A 5 -12.55 -7.28 8.25
CA ALA A 5 -12.75 -8.71 8.38
C ALA A 5 -14.21 -9.09 8.01
N PRO A 6 -14.43 -10.30 7.48
CA PRO A 6 -15.78 -10.82 7.28
C PRO A 6 -16.52 -11.06 8.61
N LEU A 7 -17.84 -11.22 8.54
CA LEU A 7 -18.61 -11.64 9.71
C LEU A 7 -18.32 -13.10 10.06
N ALA A 8 -18.39 -13.43 11.34
CA ALA A 8 -18.19 -14.80 11.81
C ALA A 8 -19.22 -15.78 11.23
N SER A 9 -20.43 -15.32 10.90
CA SER A 9 -21.47 -16.12 10.23
C SER A 9 -21.08 -16.55 8.81
N ASP A 10 -20.18 -15.80 8.17
CA ASP A 10 -19.75 -16.04 6.80
C ASP A 10 -18.52 -16.96 6.75
N LEU A 11 -17.87 -17.21 7.91
CA LEU A 11 -16.73 -18.11 8.07
C LEU A 11 -17.17 -19.57 8.17
N ILE A 12 -17.84 -20.06 7.13
CA ILE A 12 -18.30 -21.44 6.99
C ILE A 12 -17.46 -22.19 5.95
N ASP A 13 -17.47 -23.53 6.03
CA ASP A 13 -16.79 -24.43 5.08
C ASP A 13 -15.27 -24.20 4.91
N LEU A 14 -14.59 -23.66 5.92
CA LEU A 14 -13.14 -23.40 5.87
C LEU A 14 -12.27 -24.62 5.46
N PRO A 15 -12.59 -25.88 5.83
CA PRO A 15 -11.81 -27.04 5.40
C PRO A 15 -11.83 -27.33 3.89
N SER A 16 -12.76 -26.75 3.12
CA SER A 16 -12.86 -26.97 1.68
C SER A 16 -11.80 -26.19 0.87
N TYR A 17 -11.14 -25.22 1.50
CA TYR A 17 -10.19 -24.34 0.83
C TYR A 17 -8.82 -25.03 0.68
N ASP A 18 -8.36 -25.17 -0.56
CA ASP A 18 -6.99 -25.57 -0.87
C ASP A 18 -6.09 -24.32 -0.86
N ILE A 19 -5.40 -24.10 0.26
CA ILE A 19 -4.54 -22.92 0.47
C ILE A 19 -3.18 -23.17 -0.19
N ARG A 20 -2.88 -22.40 -1.24
CA ARG A 20 -1.59 -22.41 -1.91
C ARG A 20 -0.97 -21.02 -1.82
N LEU A 21 0.25 -20.96 -1.31
CA LEU A 21 1.03 -19.74 -1.21
C LEU A 21 2.18 -19.79 -2.21
N GLU A 22 2.39 -18.69 -2.91
CA GLU A 22 3.54 -18.50 -3.78
C GLU A 22 4.62 -17.75 -2.99
N MET A 23 5.84 -18.31 -2.98
CA MET A 23 6.96 -17.65 -2.33
C MET A 23 7.40 -16.46 -3.19
N GLY A 24 7.18 -15.24 -2.70
CA GLY A 24 7.68 -14.02 -3.31
C GLY A 24 9.14 -13.75 -3.01
N THR A 25 9.61 -12.56 -3.38
CA THR A 25 10.95 -12.05 -3.07
C THR A 25 10.86 -10.76 -2.26
N PRO A 26 11.86 -10.45 -1.41
CA PRO A 26 11.90 -9.17 -0.72
C PRO A 26 12.03 -8.02 -1.72
N PHE A 27 11.32 -6.92 -1.46
CA PHE A 27 11.47 -5.71 -2.27
C PHE A 27 12.88 -5.12 -2.13
N PRO A 28 13.42 -4.52 -3.21
CA PRO A 28 14.59 -3.65 -3.10
C PRO A 28 14.35 -2.55 -2.06
N PRO A 29 15.38 -2.08 -1.32
CA PRO A 29 15.19 -1.13 -0.23
C PRO A 29 14.42 0.14 -0.58
N LEU A 30 14.68 0.73 -1.76
CA LEU A 30 14.00 1.95 -2.21
C LEU A 30 12.55 1.69 -2.64
N ALA A 31 12.28 0.56 -3.29
CA ALA A 31 10.92 0.14 -3.60
C ALA A 31 10.11 -0.12 -2.31
N GLN A 32 10.73 -0.73 -1.30
CA GLN A 32 10.12 -0.92 0.01
C GLN A 32 9.86 0.40 0.75
N LEU A 33 10.75 1.40 0.63
CA LEU A 33 10.50 2.70 1.22
C LEU A 33 9.33 3.42 0.51
N LEU A 34 9.26 3.32 -0.82
CA LEU A 34 8.12 3.85 -1.58
C LEU A 34 6.80 3.14 -1.26
N SER A 35 6.81 1.85 -0.91
CA SER A 35 5.59 1.13 -0.55
C SER A 35 5.04 1.49 0.85
N VAL A 36 5.83 2.19 1.68
CA VAL A 36 5.50 2.45 3.10
C VAL A 36 5.43 3.93 3.42
N LEU A 37 6.33 4.74 2.87
CA LEU A 37 6.42 6.16 3.23
C LEU A 37 5.27 6.95 2.62
N PRO A 38 4.76 7.97 3.33
CA PRO A 38 3.83 8.94 2.75
C PRO A 38 4.59 10.07 2.03
N PRO A 39 3.96 10.83 1.11
CA PRO A 39 4.61 11.91 0.33
C PRO A 39 5.36 12.96 1.14
N GLN A 40 4.85 13.24 2.35
CA GLN A 40 5.42 14.21 3.29
C GLN A 40 6.82 13.79 3.76
N SER A 41 7.14 12.50 3.70
CA SER A 41 8.44 11.93 4.03
C SER A 41 9.35 11.78 2.80
N GLY A 42 9.00 12.35 1.64
CA GLY A 42 9.75 12.21 0.40
C GLY A 42 11.22 12.69 0.48
N SER A 43 11.54 13.58 1.43
CA SER A 43 12.93 14.00 1.69
C SER A 43 13.84 12.88 2.20
N LEU A 44 13.29 11.73 2.61
CA LEU A 44 14.04 10.55 3.01
C LEU A 44 14.49 9.69 1.81
N LEU A 45 13.99 10.00 0.61
CA LEU A 45 14.32 9.31 -0.64
C LEU A 45 15.24 10.18 -1.52
N PRO A 46 16.01 9.58 -2.44
CA PRO A 46 16.67 10.35 -3.50
C PRO A 46 15.62 11.05 -4.37
N GLY A 47 15.96 12.24 -4.87
CA GLY A 47 15.04 13.14 -5.60
C GLY A 47 14.15 12.46 -6.64
N PRO A 48 14.70 11.68 -7.60
CA PRO A 48 13.89 11.02 -8.62
C PRO A 48 12.81 10.06 -8.07
N TYR A 49 13.09 9.35 -6.97
CA TYR A 49 12.11 8.47 -6.34
C TYR A 49 11.06 9.27 -5.57
N ALA A 50 11.45 10.37 -4.91
CA ALA A 50 10.51 11.26 -4.25
C ALA A 50 9.49 11.87 -5.25
N GLU A 51 9.93 12.15 -6.48
CA GLU A 51 9.05 12.63 -7.56
C GLU A 51 7.96 11.63 -7.93
N LEU A 52 8.19 10.32 -7.77
CA LEU A 52 7.14 9.30 -7.99
C LEU A 52 5.95 9.46 -7.05
N MET A 53 6.15 10.04 -5.86
CA MET A 53 5.10 10.24 -4.86
C MET A 53 4.38 11.59 -5.03
N GLN A 54 5.06 12.58 -5.63
CA GLN A 54 4.63 13.98 -5.61
C GLN A 54 4.17 14.51 -6.96
N SER A 55 4.69 13.95 -8.06
CA SER A 55 4.35 14.42 -9.40
C SER A 55 3.02 13.83 -9.87
N ASN A 56 2.10 14.69 -10.31
CA ASN A 56 0.83 14.28 -10.92
C ASN A 56 1.01 13.50 -12.24
N THR A 57 2.21 13.53 -12.83
CA THR A 57 2.54 12.73 -14.02
C THR A 57 3.13 11.36 -13.66
N SER A 58 3.35 11.09 -12.37
CA SER A 58 3.85 9.79 -11.92
C SER A 58 2.84 8.69 -12.23
N PRO A 59 3.29 7.54 -12.75
CA PRO A 59 2.41 6.41 -13.04
C PRO A 59 1.84 5.77 -11.77
N ILE A 60 2.27 6.16 -10.58
CA ILE A 60 1.82 5.65 -9.28
C ILE A 60 1.36 6.76 -8.33
N TYR A 61 1.08 7.96 -8.84
CA TYR A 61 0.63 9.10 -8.03
C TYR A 61 -0.64 8.79 -7.20
N ASP A 62 -1.56 8.01 -7.75
CA ASP A 62 -2.80 7.57 -7.11
C ASP A 62 -2.59 6.74 -5.83
N ALA A 63 -1.43 6.11 -5.68
CA ALA A 63 -1.06 5.36 -4.48
C ALA A 63 -0.73 6.25 -3.28
N PHE A 64 -0.54 7.56 -3.51
CA PHE A 64 0.03 8.49 -2.55
C PHE A 64 -0.90 9.67 -2.23
N PRO A 65 -2.07 9.42 -1.62
CA PRO A 65 -2.98 10.50 -1.28
C PRO A 65 -2.36 11.42 -0.21
N VAL A 66 -2.54 12.74 -0.38
CA VAL A 66 -2.13 13.73 0.62
C VAL A 66 -2.99 13.61 1.88
N ASP A 67 -4.30 13.41 1.68
CA ASP A 67 -5.30 13.20 2.73
C ASP A 67 -6.06 11.89 2.49
N PHE A 68 -6.37 11.17 3.56
CA PHE A 68 -7.12 9.91 3.49
C PHE A 68 -8.17 9.84 4.59
N THR A 69 -9.13 8.92 4.43
CA THR A 69 -10.22 8.77 5.40
C THR A 69 -9.82 7.82 6.51
N LEU A 70 -10.09 8.22 7.75
CA LEU A 70 -10.05 7.36 8.93
C LEU A 70 -11.46 6.93 9.28
N ASP A 71 -11.75 5.63 9.20
CA ASP A 71 -13.00 5.07 9.71
C ASP A 71 -12.83 4.61 11.16
N ALA A 72 -13.51 5.29 12.10
CA ALA A 72 -13.48 4.92 13.50
C ALA A 72 -14.01 3.51 13.74
N ASN A 73 -14.95 2.99 12.93
CA ASN A 73 -15.51 1.64 13.04
C ASN A 73 -15.88 1.24 14.50
N GLY A 74 -16.56 2.15 15.21
CA GLY A 74 -16.99 1.96 16.60
C GLY A 74 -15.89 2.14 17.67
N LYS A 75 -14.66 2.51 17.28
CA LYS A 75 -13.55 2.82 18.17
C LYS A 75 -13.60 4.26 18.66
N ARG A 76 -12.87 4.52 19.76
CA ARG A 76 -12.87 5.83 20.44
C ARG A 76 -11.65 6.67 20.13
N ALA A 77 -10.50 6.03 19.92
CA ALA A 77 -9.27 6.74 19.62
C ALA A 77 -8.94 6.66 18.12
N GLU A 78 -8.40 7.75 17.56
CA GLU A 78 -8.10 7.84 16.13
C GLU A 78 -7.04 6.82 15.67
N TRP A 79 -6.09 6.47 16.55
CA TRP A 79 -5.08 5.46 16.23
C TRP A 79 -5.65 4.02 16.18
N GLU A 80 -6.87 3.80 16.66
CA GLU A 80 -7.61 2.55 16.51
C GLU A 80 -8.45 2.52 15.21
N ALA A 81 -8.60 3.66 14.54
CA ALA A 81 -9.39 3.79 13.33
C ALA A 81 -8.70 3.10 12.15
N VAL A 82 -9.52 2.66 11.19
CA VAL A 82 -9.05 2.04 9.95
C VAL A 82 -8.64 3.14 8.97
N ALA A 83 -7.37 3.16 8.58
CA ALA A 83 -6.87 4.04 7.53
C ALA A 83 -7.23 3.50 6.14
N LEU A 84 -8.13 4.20 5.44
CA LEU A 84 -8.59 3.81 4.11
C LEU A 84 -7.63 4.36 3.04
N LEU A 85 -6.48 3.69 2.91
CA LEU A 85 -5.45 3.98 1.91
C LEU A 85 -5.56 3.03 0.72
N PRO A 86 -5.37 3.51 -0.53
CA PRO A 86 -5.35 2.63 -1.69
C PRO A 86 -4.26 1.57 -1.56
N PHE A 87 -4.57 0.33 -1.95
CA PHE A 87 -3.56 -0.73 -2.03
C PHE A 87 -2.66 -0.48 -3.24
N ILE A 88 -1.35 -0.49 -3.02
CA ILE A 88 -0.36 -0.30 -4.07
C ILE A 88 -0.25 -1.58 -4.90
N ASP A 89 -0.28 -1.45 -6.22
CA ASP A 89 0.00 -2.53 -7.15
C ASP A 89 1.52 -2.76 -7.24
N GLU A 90 1.96 -3.96 -6.89
CA GLU A 90 3.37 -4.34 -6.84
C GLU A 90 4.06 -4.18 -8.21
N GLN A 91 3.42 -4.60 -9.30
CA GLN A 91 4.02 -4.55 -10.63
C GLN A 91 4.19 -3.10 -11.09
N ARG A 92 3.17 -2.26 -10.88
CA ARG A 92 3.24 -0.83 -11.19
C ARG A 92 4.34 -0.13 -10.40
N LEU A 93 4.48 -0.44 -9.11
CA LEU A 93 5.51 0.14 -8.27
C LEU A 93 6.91 -0.24 -8.75
N LEU A 94 7.17 -1.54 -8.97
CA LEU A 94 8.48 -2.02 -9.39
C LEU A 94 8.85 -1.46 -10.78
N SER A 95 7.92 -1.44 -11.74
CA SER A 95 8.18 -0.84 -13.06
C SER A 95 8.48 0.66 -12.99
N ALA A 96 7.85 1.41 -12.08
CA ALA A 96 8.15 2.82 -11.88
C ALA A 96 9.56 3.03 -11.31
N VAL A 97 9.97 2.20 -10.35
CA VAL A 97 11.32 2.20 -9.78
C VAL A 97 12.37 1.85 -10.83
N GLU A 98 12.15 0.79 -11.61
CA GLU A 98 13.06 0.37 -12.69
C GLU A 98 13.25 1.46 -13.76
N SER A 99 12.23 2.28 -14.03
CA SER A 99 12.33 3.38 -15.00
C SER A 99 13.27 4.50 -14.58
N ILE A 100 13.61 4.59 -13.29
CA ILE A 100 14.57 5.55 -12.73
C ILE A 100 16.00 4.98 -12.78
N ASP A 101 16.12 3.66 -12.61
CA ASP A 101 17.40 2.95 -12.55
C ASP A 101 18.02 2.67 -13.93
N ALA A 102 17.23 2.81 -15.00
CA ALA A 102 17.63 2.60 -16.40
C ALA A 102 18.42 3.78 -16.98
#